data_AF-A0A383C524-F1
#
_entry.id   AF-A0A383C524-F1
#
_cell.length_a   1.000
_cell.length_b   1.000
_cell.length_c   1.000
_cell.angle_alpha   90.00
_cell.angle_beta   90.00
_cell.angle_gamma   90.00
#
_symmetry.space_group_name_H-M   'P 1'
#
loop_
_entity.id
_entity.type
_entity.pdbx_description
1 polymer ?
#
loop_
_entity_poly.entity_id
_entity_poly.type
_entity_poly.pdbx_seq_one_letter_code
_entity_poly.pdbx_strand_id
1 'polypeptide(L)'
;KFGGSSAGHNGIESIDRFIGKDYSRVRIGIGMPKTEIAVTDHVLKDFDEDEKEELIKITNNIIKSLSILLDKKLDLFSSAVNDK
;
A
#
# COMPACT_ATOMS: atom_id res chain seq x y z
N LYS A 1 -2.86 7.63 3.36
CA LYS A 1 -2.30 8.07 4.67
C LYS A 1 -1.29 9.19 4.44
N PHE A 2 -1.42 10.32 5.13
CA PHE A 2 -0.45 11.42 5.11
C PHE A 2 0.57 11.24 6.23
N GLY A 3 1.87 11.38 5.92
CA GLY A 3 2.94 11.32 6.91
C GLY A 3 3.04 10.04 7.73
N GLY A 4 3.91 10.07 8.75
CA GLY A 4 4.23 8.94 9.64
C GLY A 4 5.47 8.13 9.22
N SER A 5 5.92 7.21 10.08
CA SER A 5 7.16 6.42 9.85
C SER A 5 7.09 5.47 8.64
N SER A 6 8.25 4.95 8.25
CA SER A 6 8.41 3.93 7.20
C SER A 6 7.80 2.58 7.57
N ALA A 7 7.57 2.32 8.87
CA ALA A 7 7.04 1.06 9.39
C ALA A 7 7.81 -0.18 8.88
N GLY A 8 9.14 -0.07 8.76
CA GLY A 8 10.01 -1.16 8.29
C GLY A 8 10.15 -1.28 6.77
N HIS A 9 9.50 -0.42 5.99
CA HIS A 9 9.64 -0.44 4.52
C HIS A 9 10.92 0.30 4.07
N ASN A 10 11.95 -0.45 3.69
CA ASN A 10 13.27 0.08 3.31
C ASN A 10 13.23 1.15 2.21
N GLY A 11 12.38 0.96 1.18
CA GLY A 11 12.21 1.97 0.12
C GLY A 11 11.63 3.30 0.62
N ILE A 12 10.71 3.26 1.59
CA ILE A 12 10.12 4.45 2.20
C ILE A 12 11.13 5.12 3.13
N GLU A 13 11.90 4.32 3.89
CA GLU A 13 12.98 4.86 4.71
C GLU A 13 14.02 5.61 3.86
N SER A 14 14.35 5.10 2.67
CA SER A 14 15.22 5.79 1.73
C SER A 14 14.61 7.12 1.28
N ILE A 15 13.35 7.13 0.83
CA ILE A 15 12.64 8.34 0.39
C ILE A 15 12.55 9.39 1.51
N ASP A 16 12.20 8.97 2.74
CA ASP A 16 12.10 9.82 3.93
C ASP A 16 13.40 10.62 4.16
N ARG A 17 14.57 10.05 3.84
CA ARG A 17 15.89 10.71 4.00
C ARG A 17 16.11 11.87 3.02
N PHE A 18 15.47 11.86 1.86
CA PHE A 18 15.68 12.87 0.81
C PHE A 18 14.61 13.96 0.80
N ILE A 19 13.34 13.60 1.01
CA ILE A 19 12.22 14.53 0.87
C ILE A 19 11.44 14.77 2.17
N GLY A 20 11.87 14.15 3.27
CA GLY A 20 11.14 14.18 4.52
C GLY A 20 9.89 13.29 4.50
N LYS A 21 9.05 13.42 5.52
CA LYS A 21 7.90 12.53 5.76
C LYS A 21 6.56 13.12 5.33
N ASP A 22 6.53 14.37 4.90
CA ASP A 22 5.29 15.13 4.69
C ASP A 22 4.66 14.88 3.31
N TYR A 23 4.40 13.60 3.02
CA TYR A 23 3.76 13.18 1.78
C TYR A 23 2.70 12.11 1.99
N SER A 24 1.77 12.04 1.03
CA SER A 24 0.69 11.05 1.02
C SER A 24 1.17 9.73 0.43
N ARG A 25 0.73 8.63 1.04
CA ARG A 25 1.00 7.25 0.62
C ARG A 25 -0.31 6.48 0.49
N VAL A 26 -0.51 5.84 -0.65
CA VAL A 26 -1.48 4.75 -0.82
C VAL A 26 -0.75 3.46 -0.45
N ARG A 27 -1.32 2.67 0.47
CA ARG A 27 -0.67 1.47 1.01
C ARG A 27 -1.47 0.26 0.57
N ILE A 28 -0.79 -0.74 0.02
CA ILE A 28 -1.37 -2.04 -0.33
C ILE A 28 -0.79 -3.04 0.65
N GLY A 29 -1.65 -3.74 1.39
CA GLY A 29 -1.23 -4.79 2.30
C GLY A 29 -0.90 -6.07 1.54
N ILE A 30 0.24 -6.70 1.86
CA ILE A 30 0.68 -7.98 1.28
C ILE A 30 0.70 -9.10 2.34
N GLY A 31 -0.08 -8.92 3.40
CA GLY A 31 -0.10 -9.81 4.56
C GLY A 31 1.18 -9.78 5.41
N MET A 32 1.22 -10.68 6.39
CA MET A 32 2.41 -11.00 7.17
C MET A 32 2.80 -12.46 6.91
N PRO A 33 4.08 -12.83 7.11
CA PRO A 33 4.51 -14.21 7.02
C PRO A 33 3.65 -15.11 7.93
N LYS A 34 2.99 -16.12 7.36
CA LYS A 34 2.15 -17.09 8.12
C LYS A 34 2.98 -18.14 8.86
N THR A 35 4.25 -18.29 8.48
CA THR A 35 5.23 -19.23 9.03
C THR A 35 6.45 -18.46 9.54
N GLU A 36 7.33 -19.14 10.29
CA GLU A 36 8.63 -18.59 10.74
C GLU A 36 9.63 -18.46 9.57
N ILE A 37 9.25 -17.75 8.51
CA ILE A 37 10.15 -17.32 7.44
C ILE A 37 10.58 -15.87 7.68
N ALA A 38 11.76 -15.49 7.18
CA ALA A 38 12.22 -14.12 7.28
C ALA A 38 11.28 -13.18 6.51
N VAL A 39 11.06 -11.98 7.03
CA VAL A 39 10.27 -10.94 6.34
C VAL A 39 10.84 -10.64 4.95
N THR A 40 12.16 -10.70 4.80
CA THR A 40 12.84 -10.54 3.51
C THR A 40 12.40 -11.58 2.49
N ASP A 41 12.19 -12.82 2.91
CA ASP A 41 11.78 -13.88 2.00
C ASP A 41 10.31 -13.72 1.61
N HIS A 42 9.46 -13.30 2.55
CA HIS A 42 8.04 -13.01 2.27
C HIS A 42 7.87 -11.90 1.23
N VAL A 43 8.61 -10.79 1.35
CA VAL A 43 8.47 -9.66 0.40
C VAL A 43 9.10 -9.91 -0.98
N LEU A 44 9.95 -10.94 -1.10
CA LEU A 44 10.58 -11.34 -2.37
C LEU A 44 9.86 -12.50 -3.05
N LYS A 45 8.90 -13.15 -2.38
CA LYS A 45 8.13 -14.26 -2.93
C LYS A 45 7.04 -13.73 -3.87
N ASP A 46 6.76 -14.50 -4.92
CA ASP A 46 5.58 -14.27 -5.77
C ASP A 46 4.27 -14.53 -4.99
N PHE A 47 3.25 -13.74 -5.33
CA PHE A 47 1.88 -13.92 -4.84
C PHE A 47 1.29 -15.25 -5.32
N ASP A 48 0.47 -15.87 -4.48
CA ASP A 48 -0.41 -16.97 -4.93
C ASP A 48 -1.59 -16.45 -5.77
N GLU A 49 -2.39 -17.36 -6.33
CA GLU A 49 -3.48 -16.98 -7.23
C GLU A 49 -4.59 -16.19 -6.52
N ASP A 50 -4.91 -16.55 -5.26
CA ASP A 50 -5.91 -15.84 -4.47
C ASP A 50 -5.44 -14.41 -4.13
N GLU A 51 -4.16 -14.27 -3.73
CA GLU A 51 -3.52 -12.99 -3.48
C GLU A 51 -3.48 -12.11 -4.75
N LYS A 52 -3.21 -12.70 -5.92
CA LYS A 52 -3.23 -11.98 -7.19
C LYS A 52 -4.63 -11.47 -7.53
N GLU A 53 -5.67 -12.29 -7.37
CA GLU A 53 -7.05 -11.86 -7.62
C GLU A 53 -7.44 -10.68 -6.70
N GLU A 54 -7.06 -10.75 -5.42
CA GLU A 54 -7.28 -9.66 -4.48
C GLU A 54 -6.51 -8.39 -4.87
N LEU A 55 -5.24 -8.51 -5.26
CA LEU A 55 -4.42 -7.39 -5.73
C LEU A 55 -5.00 -6.73 -6.99
N ILE A 56 -5.48 -7.52 -7.95
CA ILE A 56 -6.14 -7.00 -9.15
C ILE A 56 -7.39 -6.21 -8.76
N LYS A 57 -8.21 -6.74 -7.85
CA LYS A 57 -9.41 -6.06 -7.36
C LYS A 57 -9.07 -4.72 -6.69
N ILE A 58 -8.12 -4.72 -5.75
CA ILE A 58 -7.71 -3.52 -5.02
C ILE A 58 -7.11 -2.49 -5.99
N THR A 59 -6.26 -2.92 -6.91
CA THR A 59 -5.62 -2.03 -7.90
C THR A 59 -6.66 -1.37 -8.81
N ASN A 60 -7.66 -2.14 -9.26
CA ASN A 60 -8.76 -1.60 -10.06
C ASN A 60 -9.60 -0.57 -9.27
N ASN A 61 -9.86 -0.81 -7.99
CA ASN A 61 -10.58 0.15 -7.13
C ASN A 61 -9.79 1.45 -6.94
N ILE A 62 -8.47 1.36 -6.77
CA ILE A 62 -7.57 2.51 -6.69
C ILE A 62 -7.61 3.33 -7.99
N ILE A 63 -7.50 2.66 -9.15
CA ILE A 63 -7.52 3.33 -10.46
C ILE A 63 -8.85 4.05 -10.69
N LYS A 64 -9.99 3.39 -10.41
CA LYS A 64 -11.33 4.00 -10.53
C LYS A 64 -11.51 5.22 -9.63
N SER A 65 -10.86 5.21 -8.46
CA SER A 65 -10.95 6.29 -7.46
C SER A 65 -9.84 7.35 -7.60
N LEU A 66 -8.99 7.27 -8.63
CA LEU A 66 -7.82 8.13 -8.77
C LEU A 66 -8.19 9.61 -8.86
N SER A 67 -9.31 9.96 -9.48
CA SER A 67 -9.81 11.34 -9.53
C SER A 67 -10.08 11.91 -8.14
N ILE A 68 -10.66 11.12 -7.23
CA ILE A 68 -10.94 11.50 -5.84
C ILE A 68 -9.63 11.76 -5.09
N LEU A 69 -8.59 10.95 -5.37
CA LEU A 69 -7.25 11.13 -4.79
C LEU A 69 -6.60 12.44 -5.27
N LEU A 70 -6.70 12.75 -6.57
CA LEU A 70 -6.15 13.98 -7.16
C LEU A 70 -6.85 15.24 -6.61
N ASP A 71 -8.14 15.14 -6.33
CA ASP A 71 -8.93 16.16 -5.62
C ASP A 71 -8.54 16.32 -4.13
N LYS A 72 -7.58 15.52 -3.63
CA LYS A 72 -7.16 15.46 -2.22
C LYS A 72 -8.28 15.10 -1.24
N LYS A 73 -9.35 14.47 -1.71
CA LYS A 73 -10.46 13.99 -0.88
C LYS A 73 -10.10 12.64 -0.25
N LEU A 74 -9.11 12.65 0.65
CA LEU A 74 -8.47 11.43 1.16
C LEU A 74 -9.42 10.48 1.90
N ASP A 75 -10.38 11.02 2.67
CA ASP A 75 -11.35 10.21 3.40
C ASP A 75 -12.30 9.48 2.43
N LEU A 76 -12.81 10.21 1.44
CA LEU A 76 -13.65 9.65 0.38
C LEU A 76 -12.89 8.62 -0.47
N PHE A 77 -11.63 8.89 -0.80
CA PHE A 77 -10.78 7.93 -1.49
C PHE A 77 -10.59 6.66 -0.66
N SER A 78 -10.33 6.81 0.64
CA SER A 78 -10.15 5.67 1.54
C SER A 78 -11.42 4.82 1.63
N SER A 79 -12.60 5.43 1.76
CA SER A 79 -13.87 4.71 1.72
C SER A 79 -14.07 4.02 0.37
N ALA A 80 -13.95 4.74 -0.75
CA ALA A 80 -14.19 4.19 -2.09
C ALA A 80 -13.26 3.02 -2.47
N VAL A 81 -12.02 3.01 -1.97
CA VAL A 81 -11.08 1.90 -2.23
C VAL A 81 -11.38 0.67 -1.35
N ASN A 82 -11.78 0.89 -0.10
CA ASN A 82 -11.98 -0.18 0.88
C ASN A 82 -13.41 -0.74 0.92
N ASP A 83 -14.39 0.01 0.43
CA ASP A 83 -15.78 -0.43 0.33
C ASP A 83 -15.92 -1.47 -0.80
N LYS A 84 -16.53 -2.61 -0.46
CA LYS A 84 -16.80 -3.74 -1.36
C LYS A 84 -18.03 -3.52 -2.21
#